data_AF-A0A948Q479-F1
#
_entry.id   AF-A0A948Q479-F1
#
_cell.length_a   1.000
_cell.length_b   1.000
_cell.length_c   1.000
_cell.angle_alpha   90.00
_cell.angle_beta   90.00
_cell.angle_gamma   90.00
#
_symmetry.space_group_name_H-M   'P 1'
#
loop_
_entity.id
_entity.type
_entity.pdbx_description
1 polymer ?
#
loop_
_entity_poly.entity_id
_entity_poly.type
_entity_poly.pdbx_seq_one_letter_code
_entity_poly.pdbx_strand_id
1 'polypeptide(L)'
;MINRKGFTLIELMIVVVIIGILAAIAIPNFISMQDRAKEAKVKGAAHTVQLAAEDFAVRNDGIYSDLGADLTPLLPGGALLDNAFTGAATEPQYGAVAGAIGQVGIQAVAQGGVNVGYTITGFGKEATILTLTSGQ
;
A
#
# COMPACT_ATOMS: atom_id res chain seq x y z
N MET A 1 31.26 -51.58 1.77
CA MET A 1 31.95 -50.61 2.66
C MET A 1 31.75 -49.24 2.05
N ILE A 2 31.06 -48.32 2.72
CA ILE A 2 30.74 -46.99 2.16
C ILE A 2 31.88 -46.03 2.52
N ASN A 3 32.64 -45.59 1.52
CA ASN A 3 33.76 -44.67 1.68
C ASN A 3 33.20 -43.27 2.02
N ARG A 4 33.20 -42.89 3.30
CA ARG A 4 32.77 -41.54 3.73
C ARG A 4 33.85 -40.53 3.33
N LYS A 5 33.69 -39.90 2.16
CA LYS A 5 34.45 -38.69 1.81
C LYS A 5 34.04 -37.58 2.79
N GLY A 6 34.97 -37.12 3.62
CA GLY A 6 34.78 -35.96 4.49
C GLY A 6 34.76 -34.68 3.66
N PHE A 7 33.84 -33.78 3.98
CA PHE A 7 33.79 -32.42 3.42
C PHE A 7 34.99 -31.64 3.94
N THR A 8 35.72 -30.93 3.06
CA THR A 8 36.88 -30.16 3.52
C THR A 8 36.44 -28.80 4.08
N LEU A 9 37.16 -28.31 5.10
CA LEU A 9 36.89 -26.97 5.65
C LEU A 9 37.10 -25.87 4.60
N ILE A 10 38.06 -26.05 3.69
CA ILE A 10 38.32 -25.08 2.63
C ILE A 10 37.18 -25.00 1.60
N GLU A 11 36.55 -26.13 1.26
CA GLU A 11 35.34 -26.15 0.42
C GLU A 11 34.22 -25.35 1.09
N LEU A 12 34.03 -25.52 2.41
CA LEU A 12 33.01 -24.75 3.13
C LEU A 12 33.32 -23.25 3.17
N MET A 13 34.59 -22.89 3.37
CA MET A 13 35.02 -21.49 3.43
C MET A 13 34.80 -20.75 2.11
N ILE A 14 35.18 -21.35 0.98
CA ILE A 14 34.99 -20.71 -0.34
C ILE A 14 33.50 -20.52 -0.64
N VAL A 15 32.65 -21.48 -0.28
CA VAL A 15 31.19 -21.39 -0.46
C VAL A 15 30.61 -20.22 0.32
N VAL A 16 30.97 -20.06 1.59
CA VAL A 16 30.47 -18.94 2.42
C VAL A 16 30.95 -17.60 1.88
N VAL A 17 32.18 -17.51 1.37
CA VAL A 17 32.70 -16.27 0.75
C VAL A 17 31.90 -15.91 -0.51
N ILE A 18 31.62 -16.87 -1.39
CA ILE A 18 30.83 -16.62 -2.60
C ILE A 18 29.41 -16.20 -2.26
N ILE A 19 28.74 -16.91 -1.34
CA ILE A 19 27.38 -16.53 -0.87
C ILE A 19 27.41 -15.13 -0.23
N GLY A 20 28.45 -14.80 0.53
CA GLY A 20 28.64 -13.47 1.12
C GLY A 20 28.70 -12.36 0.08
N ILE A 21 29.45 -12.54 -1.00
CA ILE A 21 29.55 -11.55 -2.09
C ILE A 21 28.20 -11.39 -2.80
N LEU A 22 27.51 -12.50 -3.10
CA LEU A 22 26.20 -12.46 -3.74
C LEU A 22 25.15 -11.79 -2.85
N ALA A 23 25.14 -12.11 -1.56
CA ALA A 23 24.22 -11.51 -0.58
C ALA A 23 24.45 -10.01 -0.43
N ALA A 24 25.71 -9.54 -0.42
CA ALA A 24 26.04 -8.12 -0.30
C ALA A 24 25.43 -7.28 -1.44
N ILE A 25 25.34 -7.81 -2.66
CA ILE A 25 24.72 -7.13 -3.80
C ILE A 25 23.20 -7.34 -3.83
N ALA A 26 22.74 -8.56 -3.52
CA ALA A 26 21.33 -8.93 -3.65
C ALA A 26 20.43 -8.29 -2.57
N ILE A 27 20.88 -8.22 -1.32
CA ILE A 27 20.08 -7.72 -0.19
C ILE A 27 19.60 -6.28 -0.39
N PRO A 28 20.45 -5.28 -0.71
CA PRO A 28 19.97 -3.90 -0.87
C PRO A 28 18.98 -3.77 -2.04
N ASN A 29 19.21 -4.49 -3.14
CA ASN A 29 18.30 -4.49 -4.28
C ASN A 29 16.94 -5.11 -3.91
N PHE A 30 16.96 -6.24 -3.19
CA PHE A 30 15.76 -6.93 -2.73
C PHE A 30 14.91 -6.05 -1.79
N ILE A 31 15.52 -5.33 -0.85
CA ILE A 31 14.81 -4.37 0.01
C ILE A 31 14.14 -3.29 -0.83
N SER A 32 14.85 -2.72 -1.80
CA SER A 32 14.28 -1.68 -2.68
C SER A 32 13.10 -2.21 -3.52
N MET A 33 13.16 -3.47 -3.95
CA MET A 33 12.10 -4.13 -4.70
C MET A 33 10.86 -4.36 -3.83
N GLN A 34 11.06 -4.77 -2.57
CA GLN A 34 9.96 -4.89 -1.61
C GLN A 34 9.28 -3.55 -1.35
N ASP A 35 10.04 -2.47 -1.16
CA ASP A 35 9.48 -1.14 -0.92
C ASP A 35 8.65 -0.68 -2.12
N ARG A 36 9.13 -0.84 -3.35
CA ARG A 36 8.37 -0.54 -4.57
C ARG A 36 7.09 -1.38 -4.69
N ALA A 37 7.14 -2.65 -4.31
CA ALA A 37 5.97 -3.53 -4.32
C ALA A 37 4.91 -3.07 -3.29
N LYS A 38 5.34 -2.60 -2.11
CA LYS A 38 4.45 -2.03 -1.10
C LYS A 38 3.83 -0.72 -1.59
N GLU A 39 4.61 0.16 -2.22
CA GLU A 39 4.07 1.39 -2.82
C GLU A 39 3.07 1.11 -3.95
N ALA A 40 3.30 0.08 -4.76
CA ALA A 40 2.33 -0.36 -5.76
C ALA A 40 1.02 -0.85 -5.11
N LYS A 41 1.09 -1.55 -3.97
CA LYS A 41 -0.10 -1.93 -3.19
C LYS A 41 -0.85 -0.72 -2.65
N VAL A 42 -0.16 0.30 -2.13
CA VAL A 42 -0.78 1.56 -1.66
C VAL A 42 -1.55 2.23 -2.80
N LYS A 43 -0.95 2.31 -4.00
CA LYS A 43 -1.64 2.84 -5.19
C LYS A 43 -2.86 2.01 -5.57
N GLY A 44 -2.75 0.69 -5.50
CA GLY A 44 -3.89 -0.21 -5.73
C GLY A 44 -5.02 0.01 -4.74
N ALA A 45 -4.71 0.10 -3.44
CA ALA A 45 -5.68 0.39 -2.39
C ALA A 45 -6.34 1.76 -2.58
N ALA A 46 -5.59 2.79 -2.98
CA ALA A 46 -6.15 4.10 -3.31
C ALA A 46 -7.19 4.03 -4.46
N HIS A 47 -6.93 3.23 -5.50
CA HIS A 47 -7.93 2.99 -6.55
C HIS A 47 -9.14 2.18 -6.06
N THR A 48 -8.94 1.22 -5.16
CA THR A 48 -10.06 0.51 -4.53
C THR A 48 -10.97 1.47 -3.76
N VAL A 49 -10.38 2.41 -3.02
CA VAL A 49 -11.12 3.46 -2.29
C VAL A 49 -11.80 4.41 -3.26
N GLN A 50 -11.15 4.75 -4.38
CA GLN A 50 -11.73 5.55 -5.44
C GLN A 50 -13.02 4.91 -5.98
N LEU A 51 -12.97 3.61 -6.30
CA LEU A 51 -14.15 2.89 -6.79
C LEU A 51 -15.30 2.90 -5.77
N ALA A 52 -15.00 2.75 -4.48
CA ALA A 52 -16.01 2.85 -3.42
C ALA A 52 -16.63 4.26 -3.32
N ALA A 53 -15.81 5.30 -3.45
CA ALA A 53 -16.28 6.68 -3.45
C ALA A 53 -17.16 7.00 -4.67
N GLU A 54 -16.79 6.53 -5.86
CA GLU A 54 -17.59 6.70 -7.09
C GLU A 54 -18.90 5.90 -7.04
N ASP A 55 -18.88 4.66 -6.55
CA ASP A 55 -20.10 3.86 -6.37
C ASP A 55 -21.06 4.51 -5.37
N PHE A 56 -20.55 5.10 -4.29
CA PHE A 56 -21.37 5.88 -3.37
C PHE A 56 -22.00 7.10 -4.06
N ALA A 57 -21.22 7.88 -4.81
CA ALA A 57 -21.72 9.06 -5.49
C ALA A 57 -22.79 8.73 -6.53
N VAL A 58 -22.62 7.66 -7.30
CA VAL A 58 -23.64 7.18 -8.27
C VAL A 58 -24.97 6.87 -7.58
N ARG A 59 -24.95 6.38 -6.34
CA ARG A 59 -26.15 6.04 -5.57
C ARG A 59 -26.77 7.24 -4.84
N ASN A 60 -26.04 8.34 -4.70
CA ASN A 60 -26.41 9.51 -3.90
C ASN A 60 -26.39 10.80 -4.74
N ASP A 61 -26.89 10.74 -5.98
CA ASP A 61 -27.06 11.90 -6.86
C ASP A 61 -25.78 12.73 -7.10
N GLY A 62 -24.62 12.07 -7.14
CA GLY A 62 -23.31 12.71 -7.34
C GLY A 62 -22.71 13.32 -6.07
N ILE A 63 -23.31 13.09 -4.90
CA ILE A 63 -22.78 13.54 -3.61
C ILE A 63 -21.79 12.50 -3.08
N TYR A 64 -20.57 12.96 -2.79
CA TYR A 64 -19.53 12.11 -2.23
C TYR A 64 -19.59 12.07 -0.70
N SER A 65 -19.10 10.99 -0.11
CA SER A 65 -18.89 10.87 1.34
C SER A 65 -17.42 10.55 1.60
N ASP A 66 -16.92 11.01 2.74
CA ASP A 66 -15.63 10.62 3.31
C ASP A 66 -15.81 9.93 4.67
N LEU A 67 -17.04 9.55 5.04
CA LEU A 67 -17.35 8.86 6.27
C LEU A 67 -17.13 7.35 6.13
N GLY A 68 -16.53 6.75 7.15
CA GLY A 68 -16.31 5.31 7.16
C GLY A 68 -17.60 4.48 7.12
N ALA A 69 -18.67 4.97 7.74
CA ALA A 69 -19.96 4.26 7.75
C ALA A 69 -20.55 4.09 6.34
N ASP A 70 -20.26 5.02 5.43
CA ASP A 70 -20.78 5.03 4.07
C ASP A 70 -19.88 4.22 3.11
N LEU A 71 -18.57 4.36 3.28
CA LEU A 71 -17.60 3.80 2.33
C LEU A 71 -17.09 2.40 2.69
N THR A 72 -16.96 2.06 3.98
CA THR A 72 -16.45 0.73 4.40
C THR A 72 -17.29 -0.43 3.83
N PRO A 73 -18.64 -0.35 3.80
CA PRO A 73 -19.46 -1.42 3.22
C PRO A 73 -19.25 -1.62 1.71
N LEU A 74 -18.70 -0.61 1.01
CA LEU A 74 -18.47 -0.62 -0.44
C LEU A 74 -17.06 -1.10 -0.81
N LEU A 75 -16.17 -1.22 0.19
CA LEU A 75 -14.84 -1.82 -0.01
C LEU A 75 -14.95 -3.34 -0.19
N PRO A 76 -13.95 -3.98 -0.82
CA PRO A 76 -13.90 -5.43 -0.93
C PRO A 76 -14.04 -6.11 0.44
N GLY A 77 -15.05 -6.97 0.56
CA GLY A 77 -15.34 -7.67 1.81
C GLY A 77 -15.98 -6.82 2.91
N GLY A 78 -16.34 -5.56 2.63
CA GLY A 78 -16.98 -4.66 3.60
C GLY A 78 -16.09 -4.34 4.81
N ALA A 79 -14.77 -4.36 4.62
CA ALA A 79 -13.78 -4.23 5.67
C ALA A 79 -12.66 -3.25 5.27
N LEU A 80 -11.91 -2.80 6.28
CA LEU A 80 -10.71 -1.99 6.05
C LEU A 80 -9.65 -2.79 5.29
N LEU A 81 -8.94 -2.11 4.42
CA LEU A 81 -7.81 -2.62 3.66
C LEU A 81 -6.55 -2.64 4.53
N ASP A 82 -5.63 -3.54 4.20
CA ASP A 82 -4.33 -3.64 4.86
C ASP A 82 -3.39 -2.52 4.42
N ASN A 83 -2.75 -1.90 5.40
CA ASN A 83 -1.60 -1.04 5.15
C ASN A 83 -0.41 -1.89 4.67
N ALA A 84 0.12 -1.59 3.49
CA ALA A 84 1.15 -2.41 2.85
C ALA A 84 2.49 -2.47 3.60
N PHE A 85 2.74 -1.54 4.53
CA PHE A 85 3.99 -1.44 5.28
C PHE A 85 3.89 -2.04 6.68
N THR A 86 2.72 -1.93 7.33
CA THR A 86 2.50 -2.45 8.70
C THR A 86 1.76 -3.79 8.72
N GLY A 87 1.00 -4.11 7.66
CA GLY A 87 0.16 -5.30 7.57
C GLY A 87 -1.13 -5.24 8.40
N ALA A 88 -1.47 -4.07 8.96
CA ALA A 88 -2.69 -3.89 9.75
C ALA A 88 -3.84 -3.37 8.88
N ALA A 89 -5.03 -3.93 9.08
CA ALA A 89 -6.28 -3.48 8.44
C ALA A 89 -6.73 -2.13 9.01
N THR A 90 -6.24 -1.05 8.42
CA THR A 90 -6.38 0.33 8.94
C THR A 90 -6.79 1.33 7.87
N GLU A 91 -6.86 0.91 6.60
CA GLU A 91 -7.09 1.80 5.48
C GLU A 91 -8.50 1.66 4.89
N PRO A 92 -9.10 2.73 4.34
CA PRO A 92 -8.58 4.08 4.30
C PRO A 92 -8.77 4.86 5.62
N GLN A 93 -8.00 5.92 5.78
CA GLN A 93 -8.28 7.01 6.71
C GLN A 93 -9.43 7.87 6.16
N TYR A 94 -10.50 7.99 6.93
CA TYR A 94 -11.73 8.70 6.57
C TYR A 94 -11.68 10.17 7.02
N GLY A 95 -12.17 11.08 6.19
CA GLY A 95 -12.17 12.52 6.44
C GLY A 95 -10.77 13.14 6.55
N ALA A 96 -9.74 12.44 6.06
CA ALA A 96 -8.35 12.81 6.25
C ALA A 96 -7.48 12.39 5.07
N VAL A 97 -6.46 13.20 4.80
CA VAL A 97 -5.37 12.91 3.87
C VAL A 97 -4.40 11.91 4.52
N ALA A 98 -3.79 11.03 3.73
CA ALA A 98 -2.78 10.08 4.22
C ALA A 98 -1.57 10.84 4.79
N GLY A 99 -1.22 10.58 6.05
CA GLY A 99 -0.18 11.33 6.78
C GLY A 99 0.96 10.47 7.30
N ALA A 100 0.86 9.15 7.22
CA ALA A 100 1.88 8.22 7.69
C ALA A 100 2.14 7.08 6.70
N ILE A 101 3.23 6.35 6.94
CA ILE A 101 3.75 5.31 6.05
C ILE A 101 2.67 4.29 5.68
N GLY A 102 2.49 4.10 4.37
CA GLY A 102 1.57 3.11 3.81
C GLY A 102 0.10 3.46 3.87
N GLN A 103 -0.26 4.64 4.39
CA GLN A 103 -1.65 5.04 4.54
C GLN A 103 -2.29 5.41 3.21
N VAL A 104 -3.59 5.19 3.12
CA VAL A 104 -4.48 5.71 2.09
C VAL A 104 -5.54 6.54 2.77
N GLY A 105 -5.64 7.82 2.43
CA GLY A 105 -6.63 8.73 3.00
C GLY A 105 -7.64 9.15 1.95
N ILE A 106 -8.88 9.37 2.37
CA ILE A 106 -9.94 9.99 1.58
C ILE A 106 -10.51 11.18 2.34
N GLN A 107 -10.62 12.31 1.65
CA GLN A 107 -11.26 13.52 2.14
C GLN A 107 -12.24 14.04 1.10
N ALA A 108 -13.47 14.36 1.51
CA ALA A 108 -14.46 14.91 0.60
C ALA A 108 -14.10 16.38 0.28
N VAL A 109 -14.37 16.79 -0.96
CA VAL A 109 -14.22 18.16 -1.41
C VAL A 109 -15.60 18.80 -1.41
N ALA A 110 -15.82 19.75 -0.50
CA ALA A 110 -17.09 20.43 -0.35
C ALA A 110 -17.10 21.79 -1.07
N GLN A 111 -18.19 22.08 -1.79
CA GLN A 111 -18.48 23.38 -2.37
C GLN A 111 -19.89 23.81 -1.95
N GLY A 112 -20.02 24.99 -1.34
CA GLY A 112 -21.32 25.46 -0.83
C GLY A 112 -21.95 24.57 0.24
N GLY A 113 -21.13 23.80 0.98
CA GLY A 113 -21.60 22.86 2.02
C GLY A 113 -22.03 21.49 1.50
N VAL A 114 -21.88 21.22 0.20
CA VAL A 114 -22.17 19.93 -0.42
C VAL A 114 -20.87 19.27 -0.87
N ASN A 115 -20.70 17.98 -0.59
CA ASN A 115 -19.56 17.19 -1.05
C ASN A 115 -19.71 16.88 -2.54
N VAL A 116 -19.01 17.65 -3.38
CA VAL A 116 -19.06 17.55 -4.85
C VAL A 116 -17.89 16.74 -5.42
N GLY A 117 -17.01 16.23 -4.55
CA GLY A 117 -15.84 15.50 -4.98
C GLY A 117 -15.07 14.82 -3.84
N TYR A 118 -13.91 14.26 -4.18
CA TYR A 118 -12.96 13.68 -3.24
C TYR A 118 -11.52 14.05 -3.58
N THR A 119 -10.67 14.03 -2.56
CA THR A 119 -9.23 13.92 -2.66
C THR A 119 -8.81 12.63 -1.96
N ILE A 120 -8.25 11.70 -2.72
CA ILE A 120 -7.65 10.46 -2.21
C ILE A 120 -6.15 10.59 -2.29
N THR A 121 -5.46 10.19 -1.23
CA THR A 121 -3.99 10.23 -1.18
C THR A 121 -3.44 8.90 -0.72
N GLY A 122 -2.32 8.50 -1.33
CA GLY A 122 -1.54 7.35 -0.89
C GLY A 122 -0.18 7.82 -0.41
N PHE A 123 0.19 7.47 0.82
CA PHE A 123 1.50 7.79 1.41
C PHE A 123 2.40 6.56 1.31
N GLY A 124 3.54 6.72 0.65
CA GLY A 124 4.55 5.68 0.46
C GLY A 124 5.44 5.52 1.69
N LYS A 125 6.72 5.20 1.48
CA LYS A 125 7.67 5.06 2.58
C LYS A 125 8.02 6.40 3.24
N GLU A 126 8.14 7.46 2.45
CA GLU A 126 8.69 8.75 2.94
C GLU A 126 7.81 9.95 2.57
N ALA A 127 6.93 9.82 1.59
CA ALA A 127 6.14 10.93 1.08
C ALA A 127 4.82 10.44 0.46
N THR A 128 3.92 11.37 0.17
CA THR A 128 2.76 11.13 -0.68
C THR A 128 3.23 10.72 -2.08
N ILE A 129 2.80 9.54 -2.53
CA ILE A 129 3.17 8.93 -3.82
C ILE A 129 2.03 8.96 -4.84
N LEU A 130 0.82 9.30 -4.40
CA LEU A 130 -0.36 9.40 -5.23
C LEU A 130 -1.35 10.40 -4.63
N THR A 131 -1.92 11.24 -5.48
CA THR A 131 -3.07 12.08 -5.16
C THR A 131 -4.06 11.97 -6.31
N LEU A 132 -5.27 11.54 -6.02
CA LEU A 132 -6.38 11.44 -6.96
C LEU A 132 -7.43 12.46 -6.52
N THR A 133 -7.82 13.35 -7.42
CA THR A 133 -8.93 14.26 -7.20
C THR A 133 -10.04 13.92 -8.18
N SER A 134 -11.30 13.98 -7.74
CA SER A 134 -12.42 14.00 -8.67
C SER A 134 -12.34 15.28 -9.53
N GLY A 135 -12.75 15.18 -10.80
CA GLY A 135 -12.65 16.29 -11.75
C GLY A 135 -13.44 17.52 -11.31
N GLN A 136 -12.72 18.63 -11.12
CA GLN A 136 -13.20 19.97 -11.47
C GLN A 136 -12.99 20.18 -12.97
#